data_AF-I9C4X2-F1
#
_entry.id   AF-I9C4X2-F1
#
_cell.length_a   1.000
_cell.length_b   1.000
_cell.length_c   1.000
_cell.angle_alpha   90.00
_cell.angle_beta   90.00
_cell.angle_gamma   90.00
#
_symmetry.space_group_name_H-M   'P 1'
#
loop_
_entity.id
_entity.type
_entity.pdbx_description
1 polymer ?
#
loop_
_entity_poly.entity_id
_entity_poly.type
_entity_poly.pdbx_seq_one_letter_code
_entity_poly.pdbx_strand_id
1 'polypeptide(L)'
;MNLAFLAVSLLSSSAPVTPPAATLRVDGDQSTFMVEVTGGLAAGYQIAIDCTEKCARPVHYREATGDAPLGLFSRDQNGLVFSTWSGGSAYRVRVWSVAGDTVRKVAEMSSRGRPDFLSDSHGWPMIQTYERIGSAAGLRRVRWTFVGGHFMRFKADGR
;
A
#
# COMPACT_ATOMS: atom_id res chain seq x y z
N MET A 1 5.58 1.94 -66.99
CA MET A 1 6.00 1.52 -65.63
C MET A 1 5.57 2.61 -64.66
N ASN A 2 4.48 2.41 -63.91
CA ASN A 2 4.03 3.32 -62.86
C ASN A 2 3.94 2.52 -61.56
N LEU A 3 4.84 2.80 -60.62
CA LEU A 3 4.79 2.27 -59.25
C LEU A 3 4.09 3.31 -58.38
N ALA A 4 2.84 3.02 -58.01
CA ALA A 4 2.10 3.78 -57.02
C ALA A 4 2.60 3.40 -55.61
N PHE A 5 3.12 4.39 -54.88
CA PHE A 5 3.43 4.27 -53.46
C PHE A 5 2.14 4.42 -52.64
N LEU A 6 1.70 3.35 -51.98
CA LEU A 6 0.65 3.37 -50.96
C LEU A 6 1.30 3.73 -49.61
N ALA A 7 1.01 4.95 -49.13
CA ALA A 7 1.34 5.36 -47.76
C ALA A 7 0.31 4.77 -46.80
N VAL A 8 0.75 3.87 -45.91
CA VAL A 8 -0.06 3.34 -44.81
C VAL A 8 0.05 4.30 -43.63
N SER A 9 -1.00 5.08 -43.39
CA SER A 9 -1.13 5.91 -42.18
C SER A 9 -1.47 5.02 -40.98
N LEU A 10 -0.46 4.73 -40.15
CA LEU A 10 -0.65 4.08 -38.84
C LEU A 10 -1.27 5.07 -37.87
N LEU A 11 -2.60 5.03 -37.74
CA LEU A 11 -3.30 5.66 -36.62
C LEU A 11 -2.88 4.93 -35.34
N SER A 12 -1.97 5.54 -34.59
CA SER A 12 -1.59 5.09 -33.25
C SER A 12 -2.75 5.34 -32.30
N SER A 13 -3.63 4.35 -32.17
CA SER A 13 -4.65 4.33 -31.12
C SER A 13 -3.93 4.16 -29.78
N SER A 14 -3.80 5.26 -29.03
CA SER A 14 -3.39 5.19 -27.63
C SER A 14 -4.51 4.53 -26.86
N ALA A 15 -4.24 3.37 -26.26
CA ALA A 15 -5.21 2.71 -25.40
C ALA A 15 -5.62 3.67 -24.27
N PRO A 16 -6.90 3.70 -23.87
CA PRO A 16 -7.35 4.55 -22.78
C PRO A 16 -6.60 4.20 -21.50
N VAL A 17 -5.96 5.20 -20.88
CA VAL A 17 -5.27 5.04 -19.61
C VAL A 17 -6.33 4.95 -18.51
N THR A 18 -6.48 3.76 -17.91
CA THR A 18 -7.35 3.58 -16.76
C THR A 18 -6.76 4.36 -15.57
N PRO A 19 -7.52 5.25 -14.92
CA PRO A 19 -7.03 6.00 -13.78
C PRO A 19 -6.69 5.04 -12.62
N PRO A 20 -5.72 5.38 -11.77
CA PRO A 20 -5.41 4.60 -10.58
C PRO A 20 -6.61 4.52 -9.64
N ALA A 21 -6.79 3.37 -8.98
CA ALA A 21 -7.80 3.13 -7.97
C ALA A 21 -7.55 3.96 -6.69
N ALA A 22 -6.29 4.27 -6.40
CA ALA A 22 -5.90 5.18 -5.33
C ALA A 22 -4.52 5.77 -5.63
N THR A 23 -4.30 7.01 -5.20
CA THR A 23 -2.99 7.65 -5.23
C THR A 23 -2.70 8.32 -3.89
N LEU A 24 -1.42 8.41 -3.54
CA LEU A 24 -0.96 9.08 -2.33
C LEU A 24 0.43 9.67 -2.59
N ARG A 25 0.58 10.96 -2.36
CA ARG A 25 1.88 11.61 -2.27
C ARG A 25 2.37 11.56 -0.81
N VAL A 26 3.62 11.19 -0.63
CA VAL A 26 4.31 11.20 0.68
C VAL A 26 5.55 12.06 0.56
N ASP A 27 5.50 13.24 1.17
CA ASP A 27 6.63 14.15 1.26
C ASP A 27 7.46 13.81 2.50
N GLY A 28 8.77 13.65 2.31
CA GLY A 28 9.76 13.58 3.37
C GLY A 28 10.88 14.61 3.16
N ASP A 29 11.73 14.79 4.16
CA ASP A 29 12.76 15.84 4.16
C ASP A 29 13.70 15.76 2.94
N GLN A 30 14.05 14.53 2.53
CA GLN A 30 15.03 14.26 1.49
C GLN A 30 14.44 13.66 0.21
N SER A 31 13.13 13.40 0.18
CA SER A 31 12.54 12.62 -0.90
C SER A 31 11.03 12.76 -0.91
N THR A 32 10.44 12.87 -2.09
CA THR A 32 9.00 12.73 -2.30
C THR A 32 8.74 11.41 -2.97
N PHE A 33 7.76 10.66 -2.44
CA PHE A 33 7.26 9.44 -3.06
C PHE A 33 5.83 9.63 -3.58
N MET A 34 5.54 9.09 -4.75
CA MET A 34 4.19 8.86 -5.25
C MET A 34 3.86 7.37 -5.08
N VAL A 35 2.72 7.09 -4.46
CA VAL A 35 2.17 5.75 -4.31
C VAL A 35 0.92 5.67 -5.17
N GLU A 36 0.85 4.66 -6.04
CA GLU A 36 -0.30 4.44 -6.90
C GLU A 36 -0.78 3.00 -6.78
N VAL A 37 -2.09 2.82 -6.72
CA VAL A 37 -2.72 1.51 -6.87
C VAL A 37 -3.43 1.48 -8.21
N THR A 38 -3.01 0.60 -9.10
CA THR A 38 -3.58 0.42 -10.43
C THR A 38 -4.15 -0.99 -10.59
N GLY A 39 -4.86 -1.23 -11.70
CA GLY A 39 -5.51 -2.51 -11.98
C GLY A 39 -7.00 -2.51 -11.67
N GLY A 40 -7.58 -3.69 -11.50
CA GLY A 40 -9.03 -3.87 -11.34
C GLY A 40 -9.43 -5.33 -11.11
N LEU A 41 -10.69 -5.55 -10.71
CA LEU A 41 -11.20 -6.86 -10.29
C LEU A 41 -10.91 -8.02 -11.26
N ALA A 42 -10.85 -7.77 -12.57
CA ALA A 42 -10.59 -8.80 -13.56
C ALA A 42 -9.11 -9.24 -13.65
N ALA A 43 -8.17 -8.33 -13.42
CA ALA A 43 -6.73 -8.56 -13.63
C ALA A 43 -5.92 -8.58 -12.32
N GLY A 44 -6.56 -8.27 -11.20
CA GLY A 44 -5.88 -7.97 -9.93
C GLY A 44 -5.43 -6.52 -9.86
N TYR A 45 -4.83 -6.17 -8.73
CA TYR A 45 -4.30 -4.85 -8.45
C TYR A 45 -2.79 -4.87 -8.34
N GLN A 46 -2.16 -3.71 -8.53
CA GLN A 46 -0.75 -3.51 -8.30
C GLN A 46 -0.56 -2.24 -7.50
N ILE A 47 0.27 -2.29 -6.46
CA ILE A 47 0.78 -1.09 -5.80
C ILE A 47 2.16 -0.74 -6.37
N ALA A 48 2.34 0.53 -6.70
CA ALA A 48 3.57 1.15 -7.14
C ALA A 48 3.99 2.22 -6.14
N ILE A 49 5.26 2.25 -5.76
CA ILE A 49 5.84 3.32 -4.95
C ILE A 49 7.08 3.82 -5.68
N ASP A 50 7.00 5.05 -6.17
CA ASP A 50 8.07 5.70 -6.92
C ASP A 50 8.58 6.90 -6.18
N CYS A 51 9.90 7.05 -6.11
CA CYS A 51 10.47 8.31 -5.68
C CYS A 51 10.43 9.29 -6.86
N THR A 52 9.72 10.41 -6.71
CA THR A 52 9.43 11.36 -7.80
C THR A 52 10.23 12.65 -7.69
N GLU A 53 10.68 13.04 -6.49
CA GLU A 53 11.45 14.27 -6.29
C GLU A 53 12.52 14.08 -5.20
N LYS A 54 13.62 14.83 -5.33
CA LYS A 54 14.74 14.94 -4.35
C LYS A 54 15.48 13.65 -4.01
N CYS A 55 15.11 12.53 -4.62
CA CYS A 55 15.77 11.23 -4.46
C CYS A 55 17.23 11.30 -4.92
N ALA A 56 18.16 10.80 -4.09
CA ALA A 56 19.55 10.67 -4.50
C ALA A 56 19.72 9.69 -5.68
N ARG A 57 18.83 8.69 -5.78
CA ARG A 57 18.74 7.71 -6.86
C ARG A 57 17.28 7.41 -7.20
N PRO A 58 16.96 7.00 -8.44
CA PRO A 58 15.63 6.53 -8.78
C PRO A 58 15.23 5.33 -7.92
N VAL A 59 14.00 5.33 -7.39
CA VAL A 59 13.43 4.21 -6.64
C VAL A 59 12.11 3.83 -7.27
N HIS A 60 11.98 2.55 -7.62
CA HIS A 60 10.79 1.99 -8.22
C HIS A 60 10.45 0.68 -7.49
N TYR A 61 9.38 0.69 -6.72
CA TYR A 61 8.83 -0.50 -6.08
C TYR A 61 7.51 -0.88 -6.75
N ARG A 62 7.31 -2.16 -6.99
CA ARG A 62 6.06 -2.70 -7.56
C ARG A 62 5.69 -4.00 -6.84
N GLU A 63 4.42 -4.17 -6.54
CA GLU A 63 3.88 -5.42 -6.01
C GLU A 63 2.46 -5.68 -6.50
N ALA A 64 2.25 -6.84 -7.11
CA ALA A 64 0.95 -7.31 -7.53
C ALA A 64 0.18 -7.96 -6.37
N THR A 65 -1.15 -7.87 -6.41
CA THR A 65 -2.03 -8.51 -5.44
C THR A 65 -3.41 -8.81 -6.01
N GLY A 66 -4.02 -9.90 -5.53
CA GLY A 66 -5.43 -10.20 -5.79
C GLY A 66 -6.41 -9.50 -4.82
N ASP A 67 -5.91 -8.82 -3.79
CA ASP A 67 -6.77 -8.14 -2.82
C ASP A 67 -7.29 -6.81 -3.41
N ALA A 68 -8.55 -6.45 -3.11
CA ALA A 68 -9.13 -5.20 -3.60
C ALA A 68 -8.77 -4.02 -2.67
N PRO A 69 -8.35 -2.85 -3.18
CA PRO A 69 -7.95 -1.72 -2.35
C PRO A 69 -9.15 -1.12 -1.62
N LEU A 70 -8.96 -0.78 -0.35
CA LEU A 70 -9.96 -0.13 0.51
C LEU A 70 -9.48 1.22 1.06
N GLY A 71 -8.16 1.41 1.16
CA GLY A 71 -7.59 2.63 1.72
C GLY A 71 -6.09 2.69 1.51
N LEU A 72 -5.59 3.90 1.29
CA LEU A 72 -4.18 4.23 1.10
C LEU A 72 -3.93 5.60 1.74
N PHE A 73 -3.03 5.67 2.71
CA PHE A 73 -2.76 6.91 3.45
C PHE A 73 -1.38 6.90 4.11
N SER A 74 -0.90 8.09 4.47
CA SER A 74 0.26 8.31 5.32
C SER A 74 -0.16 9.08 6.58
N ARG A 75 0.66 9.04 7.63
CA ARG A 75 0.41 9.77 8.88
C ARG A 75 1.66 10.53 9.30
N ASP A 76 1.48 11.79 9.68
CA ASP A 76 2.43 12.57 10.48
C ASP A 76 3.89 12.58 9.97
N GLN A 77 4.09 12.54 8.64
CA GLN A 77 5.39 12.61 7.96
C GLN A 77 6.44 11.60 8.45
N ASN A 78 6.01 10.48 9.05
CA ASN A 78 6.91 9.46 9.59
C ASN A 78 7.54 8.53 8.52
N GLY A 79 7.39 8.86 7.25
CA GLY A 79 7.84 8.04 6.13
C GLY A 79 7.14 6.68 6.06
N LEU A 80 5.93 6.52 6.62
CA LEU A 80 5.14 5.30 6.48
C LEU A 80 3.98 5.49 5.51
N VAL A 81 3.80 4.48 4.67
CA VAL A 81 2.67 4.30 3.77
C VAL A 81 1.83 3.15 4.31
N PHE A 82 0.59 3.43 4.70
CA PHE A 82 -0.38 2.44 5.14
C PHE A 82 -1.36 2.13 4.03
N SER A 83 -1.71 0.86 3.90
CA SER A 83 -2.77 0.43 3.00
C SER A 83 -3.65 -0.63 3.64
N THR A 84 -4.92 -0.61 3.28
CA THR A 84 -5.92 -1.61 3.65
C THR A 84 -6.55 -2.20 2.39
N TRP A 85 -6.71 -3.51 2.39
CA TRP A 85 -7.25 -4.26 1.26
C TRP A 85 -8.30 -5.27 1.73
N SER A 86 -9.25 -5.61 0.86
CA SER A 86 -10.16 -6.73 1.03
C SER A 86 -9.55 -7.99 0.43
N GLY A 87 -9.17 -8.95 1.29
CA GLY A 87 -8.69 -10.28 0.89
C GLY A 87 -9.78 -11.35 0.96
N GLY A 88 -11.00 -10.98 0.57
CA GLY A 88 -12.18 -11.84 0.61
C GLY A 88 -12.80 -11.95 2.01
N SER A 89 -12.26 -12.82 2.86
CA SER A 89 -12.82 -13.10 4.20
C SER A 89 -12.11 -12.38 5.36
N ALA A 90 -11.16 -11.51 5.03
CA ALA A 90 -10.39 -10.71 5.97
C ALA A 90 -9.88 -9.44 5.29
N TYR A 91 -9.64 -8.41 6.09
CA TYR A 91 -8.83 -7.27 5.70
C TYR A 91 -7.36 -7.68 5.67
N ARG A 92 -6.62 -7.11 4.73
CA ARG A 92 -5.15 -7.14 4.69
C ARG A 92 -4.63 -5.74 4.94
N VAL A 93 -3.69 -5.62 5.86
CA VAL A 93 -2.98 -4.37 6.16
C VAL A 93 -1.55 -4.54 5.69
N ARG A 94 -1.06 -3.60 4.88
CA ARG A 94 0.35 -3.57 4.47
C ARG A 94 0.91 -2.19 4.77
N VAL A 95 2.14 -2.18 5.27
CA VAL A 95 2.86 -0.95 5.59
C VAL A 95 4.21 -0.96 4.94
N TRP A 96 4.55 0.13 4.27
CA TRP A 96 5.89 0.38 3.75
C TRP A 96 6.53 1.55 4.49
N SER A 97 7.83 1.46 4.71
CA SER A 97 8.67 2.60 5.05
C SER A 97 9.31 3.13 3.77
N VAL A 98 9.21 4.45 3.59
CA VAL A 98 9.76 5.20 2.47
C VAL A 98 10.64 6.32 3.03
N ALA A 99 11.92 6.32 2.69
CA ALA A 99 12.87 7.34 3.15
C ALA A 99 14.09 7.37 2.23
N GLY A 100 14.49 8.57 1.81
CA GLY A 100 15.66 8.79 0.97
C GLY A 100 15.53 8.03 -0.36
N ASP A 101 16.37 7.01 -0.55
CA ASP A 101 16.37 6.13 -1.72
C ASP A 101 15.86 4.70 -1.41
N THR A 102 15.10 4.54 -0.32
CA THR A 102 14.62 3.23 0.12
C THR A 102 13.10 3.14 0.20
N VAL A 103 12.57 2.01 -0.27
CA VAL A 103 11.19 1.57 -0.04
C VAL A 103 11.26 0.15 0.50
N ARG A 104 10.70 -0.09 1.69
CA ARG A 104 10.69 -1.42 2.32
C ARG A 104 9.33 -1.73 2.90
N LYS A 105 8.75 -2.89 2.56
CA LYS A 105 7.57 -3.39 3.28
C LYS A 105 7.98 -3.77 4.70
N VAL A 106 7.42 -3.09 5.70
CA VAL A 106 7.76 -3.26 7.12
C VAL A 106 6.68 -4.01 7.91
N ALA A 107 5.50 -4.21 7.31
CA ALA A 107 4.46 -5.05 7.87
C ALA A 107 3.51 -5.59 6.80
N GLU A 108 3.01 -6.80 7.03
CA GLU A 108 1.83 -7.36 6.37
C GLU A 108 1.04 -8.18 7.38
N MET A 109 -0.25 -7.91 7.48
CA MET A 109 -1.09 -8.40 8.56
C MET A 109 -2.50 -8.72 8.06
N SER A 110 -3.18 -9.63 8.74
CA SER A 110 -4.58 -9.95 8.49
C SER A 110 -5.46 -9.51 9.65
N SER A 111 -6.67 -9.09 9.33
CA SER A 111 -7.68 -8.74 10.33
C SER A 111 -9.06 -9.24 9.90
N ARG A 112 -9.75 -9.97 10.78
CA ARG A 112 -11.13 -10.45 10.59
C ARG A 112 -12.17 -9.35 10.83
N GLY A 113 -11.79 -8.26 11.49
CA GLY A 113 -12.57 -7.03 11.63
C GLY A 113 -11.84 -5.85 11.01
N ARG A 114 -12.52 -4.71 10.89
CA ARG A 114 -11.90 -3.47 10.37
C ARG A 114 -10.67 -3.12 11.24
N PRO A 115 -9.46 -2.99 10.68
CA PRO A 115 -8.28 -2.62 11.45
C PRO A 115 -8.37 -1.17 11.94
N ASP A 116 -7.81 -0.89 13.12
CA ASP A 116 -7.67 0.46 13.63
C ASP A 116 -6.22 0.93 13.51
N PHE A 117 -6.03 2.19 13.11
CA PHE A 117 -4.72 2.83 13.03
C PHE A 117 -4.65 3.89 14.12
N LEU A 118 -3.71 3.71 15.05
CA LEU A 118 -3.63 4.42 16.32
C LEU A 118 -2.20 4.95 16.53
N SER A 119 -1.99 5.67 17.62
CA SER A 119 -0.66 6.00 18.13
C SER A 119 -0.55 5.57 19.59
N ASP A 120 0.65 5.22 20.04
CA ASP A 120 0.92 4.97 21.46
C ASP A 120 0.99 6.29 22.26
N SER A 121 1.26 6.20 23.57
CA SER A 121 1.39 7.37 24.44
C SER A 121 2.55 8.31 24.09
N HIS A 122 3.50 7.84 23.27
CA HIS A 122 4.64 8.62 22.79
C HIS A 122 4.44 9.07 21.32
N GLY A 123 3.28 8.80 20.73
CA GLY A 123 2.97 9.14 19.34
C GLY A 123 3.40 8.08 18.30
N TRP A 124 4.03 6.97 18.71
CA TRP A 124 4.50 5.95 17.78
C TRP A 124 3.34 5.24 17.09
N PRO A 125 3.46 4.96 15.77
CA PRO A 125 2.41 4.28 15.03
C PRO A 125 2.04 2.92 15.64
N MET A 126 0.75 2.69 15.78
CA MET A 126 0.17 1.44 16.23
C MET A 126 -0.93 0.99 15.29
N ILE A 127 -1.06 -0.32 15.14
CA ILE A 127 -2.15 -0.95 14.39
C ILE A 127 -2.82 -1.96 15.30
N GLN A 128 -4.15 -1.94 15.35
CA GLN A 128 -4.94 -2.97 15.99
C GLN A 128 -5.64 -3.81 14.94
N THR A 129 -5.36 -5.11 14.94
CA THR A 129 -6.08 -6.10 14.14
C THR A 129 -6.97 -6.97 15.02
N TYR A 130 -7.85 -7.73 14.36
CA TYR A 130 -8.85 -8.55 15.02
C TYR A 130 -8.73 -9.99 14.54
N GLU A 131 -8.47 -10.94 15.43
CA GLU A 131 -8.34 -12.36 15.13
C GLU A 131 -9.53 -13.13 15.69
N ARG A 132 -10.02 -14.16 14.99
CA ARG A 132 -11.06 -15.03 15.56
C ARG A 132 -10.48 -15.89 16.69
N ILE A 133 -11.21 -16.00 17.81
CA ILE A 133 -10.86 -16.91 18.91
C ILE A 133 -11.68 -18.19 18.78
N GLY A 134 -11.04 -19.29 18.35
CA GLY A 134 -11.69 -20.60 18.30
C GLY A 134 -12.98 -20.62 17.48
N SER A 135 -13.97 -21.39 17.93
CA SER A 135 -15.29 -21.53 17.32
C SER A 135 -16.31 -20.49 17.80
N ALA A 136 -15.98 -19.67 18.81
CA ALA A 136 -16.89 -18.67 19.36
C ALA A 136 -16.92 -17.39 18.50
N ALA A 137 -18.05 -16.66 18.52
CA ALA A 137 -18.29 -15.45 17.73
C ALA A 137 -17.41 -14.24 18.12
N GLY A 138 -16.42 -14.39 19.01
CA GLY A 138 -15.59 -13.30 19.51
C GLY A 138 -14.35 -13.03 18.64
N LEU A 139 -14.04 -11.74 18.48
CA LEU A 139 -12.77 -11.28 17.89
C LEU A 139 -11.81 -10.82 19.00
N ARG A 140 -10.59 -11.37 19.01
CA ARG A 140 -9.47 -10.91 19.84
C ARG A 140 -8.80 -9.72 19.19
N ARG A 141 -8.60 -8.66 19.98
CA ARG A 141 -7.73 -7.54 19.60
C ARG A 141 -6.27 -7.97 19.65
N VAL A 142 -5.53 -7.69 18.58
CA VAL A 142 -4.09 -7.89 18.49
C VAL A 142 -3.45 -6.56 18.16
N ARG A 143 -2.51 -6.16 19.00
CA ARG A 143 -1.86 -4.87 18.91
C ARG A 143 -0.51 -5.03 18.25
N TRP A 144 -0.16 -4.05 17.43
CA TRP A 144 1.11 -4.01 16.74
C TRP A 144 1.71 -2.64 16.89
N THR A 145 2.91 -2.56 17.42
CA THR A 145 3.58 -1.28 17.70
C THR A 145 4.82 -1.18 16.83
N PHE A 146 5.06 0.00 16.26
CA PHE A 146 6.24 0.25 15.45
C PHE A 146 7.47 0.45 16.34
N VAL A 147 8.41 -0.49 16.30
CA VAL A 147 9.64 -0.50 17.10
C VAL A 147 10.81 -0.87 16.19
N GLY A 148 11.91 -0.11 16.23
CA GLY A 148 13.11 -0.45 15.45
C GLY A 148 12.86 -0.62 13.95
N GLY A 149 11.97 0.18 13.36
CA GLY A 149 11.68 0.15 11.94
C GLY A 149 10.78 -1.00 11.46
N HIS A 150 10.06 -1.68 12.36
CA HIS A 150 9.11 -2.75 12.01
C HIS A 150 7.94 -2.81 13.01
N PHE A 151 6.82 -3.42 12.61
CA PHE A 151 5.69 -3.63 13.52
C PHE A 151 5.85 -4.93 14.31
N MET A 152 5.96 -4.81 15.63
CA MET A 152 6.03 -5.94 16.55
C MET A 152 4.66 -6.28 17.13
N ARG A 153 4.33 -7.57 17.17
CA ARG A 153 3.06 -8.06 17.70
C ARG A 153 3.08 -8.12 19.23
N PHE A 154 2.11 -7.47 19.85
CA PHE A 154 1.80 -7.59 21.27
C PHE A 154 0.40 -8.17 21.42
N LYS A 155 0.30 -9.33 22.07
CA LYS A 155 -1.00 -9.83 22.52
C LYS A 155 -1.43 -8.93 23.68
N ALA A 156 -2.61 -8.33 23.57
CA ALA A 156 -3.24 -7.76 24.74
C ALA A 156 -3.62 -8.92 25.65
N ASP A 157 -2.89 -9.12 26.74
CA ASP A 157 -3.37 -9.97 27.82
C ASP A 157 -4.65 -9.33 28.34
N GLY A 158 -5.74 -10.09 28.28
CA GLY A 158 -7.02 -9.66 28.84
C GLY A 158 -6.84 -9.45 30.34
N ARG A 159 -6.73 -8.18 30.73
CA ARG A 159 -7.07 -7.72 32.08
C ARG A 159 -8.31 -6.86 31.97
#